data_AF-A0A843KJ03-F1
#
_entry.id   AF-A0A843KJ03-F1
#
_cell.length_a   1.000
_cell.length_b   1.000
_cell.length_c   1.000
_cell.angle_alpha   90.00
_cell.angle_beta   90.00
_cell.angle_gamma   90.00
#
_symmetry.space_group_name_H-M   'P 1'
#
loop_
_entity.id
_entity.type
_entity.pdbx_description
1 polymer ?
#
loop_
_entity_poly.entity_id
_entity_poly.type
_entity_poly.pdbx_seq_one_letter_code
_entity_poly.pdbx_strand_id
1 'polypeptide(L)' 'MHRWVIDVPKLVLIDTKTGMRVRHRIRSIKQAVKQQEWYEAKLGRRIRIEKVFDP' A
#
# COMPACT_ATOMS: atom_id res chain seq x y z
N MET A 1 -17.79 3.83 27.25
CA MET A 1 -16.53 4.34 26.64
C MET A 1 -16.50 3.92 25.18
N HIS A 2 -17.01 4.76 24.27
CA HIS A 2 -16.87 4.49 22.84
C HIS A 2 -15.45 4.86 22.41
N ARG A 3 -14.59 3.86 22.23
CA ARG A 3 -13.31 4.03 21.54
C ARG A 3 -13.67 4.29 20.07
N TRP A 4 -13.58 5.54 19.63
CA TRP A 4 -13.53 5.84 18.21
C TRP A 4 -12.24 5.22 17.68
N VAL A 5 -12.35 4.01 17.11
CA VAL A 5 -11.30 3.49 16.25
C VAL A 5 -11.37 4.39 15.03
N ILE A 6 -10.52 5.40 14.99
CA ILE A 6 -10.30 6.16 13.77
C ILE A 6 -9.74 5.10 12.81
N ASP A 7 -10.59 4.60 11.92
CA ASP A 7 -10.19 3.70 10.83
C ASP A 7 -9.14 4.47 10.02
N VAL A 8 -7.87 4.26 10.36
CA VAL A 8 -6.76 4.98 9.74
C VAL A 8 -6.52 4.25 8.43
N PRO A 9 -6.85 4.85 7.27
CA PRO A 9 -6.71 4.15 6.01
C PRO A 9 -5.25 3.74 5.80
N LYS A 10 -5.00 2.44 5.68
CA LYS A 10 -3.68 1.90 5.33
C LYS A 10 -3.54 1.87 3.82
N LEU A 11 -2.47 2.50 3.35
CA LEU A 11 -2.03 2.33 1.97
C LEU A 11 -1.19 1.06 1.88
N VAL A 12 -1.56 0.14 1.01
CA VAL A 12 -0.81 -1.08 0.70
C VAL A 12 -0.40 -1.08 -0.76
N LEU A 13 0.75 -1.66 -1.07
CA LEU A 13 1.16 -1.94 -2.44
C LEU A 13 0.85 -3.40 -2.73
N ILE A 14 0.28 -3.67 -3.89
CA ILE A 14 -0.07 -5.01 -4.36
C ILE A 14 0.67 -5.25 -5.66
N ASP A 15 1.46 -6.32 -5.71
CA ASP A 15 2.07 -6.76 -6.96
C ASP A 15 0.99 -7.38 -7.86
N THR A 16 0.80 -6.83 -9.06
CA THR A 16 -0.31 -7.26 -9.93
C THR A 16 -0.07 -8.62 -10.58
N LYS A 17 1.16 -9.13 -10.55
CA LYS A 17 1.52 -10.40 -11.20
C LYS A 17 1.41 -11.59 -10.24
N THR A 18 1.66 -11.36 -8.97
CA THR A 18 1.63 -12.38 -7.90
C THR A 18 0.42 -12.21 -6.97
N GLY A 19 -0.26 -11.06 -7.03
CA GLY A 19 -1.33 -10.70 -6.10
C GLY A 19 -0.81 -10.46 -4.67
N MET A 20 0.51 -10.38 -4.50
CA MET A 20 1.11 -10.35 -3.17
C MET A 20 1.10 -8.93 -2.61
N ARG A 21 0.65 -8.80 -1.35
CA ARG A 21 0.67 -7.52 -0.62
C ARG A 21 2.07 -7.25 -0.09
N VAL A 22 2.63 -6.11 -0.47
CA VAL A 22 3.90 -5.64 0.07
C VAL A 22 3.67 -5.18 1.51
N ARG A 23 4.33 -5.84 2.46
CA ARG A 23 4.29 -5.54 3.91
C ARG A 23 5.00 -4.22 4.30
N HIS A 24 5.12 -3.27 3.38
CA HIS A 24 5.77 -1.98 3.68
C HIS A 24 4.76 -1.02 4.31
N ARG A 25 5.18 -0.34 5.39
CA ARG A 25 4.34 0.65 6.06
C ARG A 25 4.35 1.95 5.29
N ILE A 26 3.25 2.26 4.63
CA ILE A 26 3.10 3.50 3.88
C ILE A 26 2.30 4.49 4.71
N ARG A 27 2.92 5.62 5.05
CA ARG A 27 2.27 6.68 5.83
C ARG A 27 1.65 7.78 4.97
N SER A 28 1.96 7.83 3.67
CA SER A 28 1.48 8.87 2.76
C SER A 28 1.47 8.41 1.31
N ILE A 29 0.61 9.01 0.48
CA ILE A 29 0.52 8.72 -0.96
C ILE A 29 1.84 8.95 -1.68
N LYS A 30 2.59 10.03 -1.34
CA LYS A 30 3.92 10.28 -1.91
C LYS A 30 4.90 9.12 -1.68
N GLN A 31 4.89 8.51 -0.49
CA GLN A 31 5.68 7.31 -0.24
C GLN A 31 5.17 6.11 -1.02
N ALA A 32 3.84 5.98 -1.17
CA ALA A 32 3.24 4.91 -1.96
C ALA A 32 3.73 4.95 -3.42
N VAL A 33 3.70 6.12 -4.05
CA VAL A 33 4.15 6.32 -5.44
C VAL A 33 5.65 6.05 -5.58
N LYS A 34 6.49 6.61 -4.71
CA LYS A 34 7.94 6.37 -4.77
C LYS A 34 8.29 4.88 -4.62
N GLN A 35 7.56 4.17 -3.76
CA GLN A 35 7.74 2.73 -3.59
C GLN A 35 7.22 1.95 -4.79
N GLN A 36 6.07 2.35 -5.34
CA GLN A 36 5.53 1.79 -6.59
C GLN A 36 6.59 1.87 -7.69
N GLU A 37 7.13 3.06 -7.97
CA GLU A 37 8.17 3.27 -8.99
C GLU A 37 9.41 2.43 -8.73
N TRP A 38 9.87 2.34 -7.48
CA TRP A 38 11.04 1.53 -7.12
C TRP A 38 10.81 0.03 -7.35
N TYR A 39 9.64 -0.49 -6.96
CA TYR A 39 9.29 -1.89 -7.18
C TYR A 39 9.06 -2.18 -8.67
N GLU A 40 8.43 -1.28 -9.41
CA GLU A 40 8.25 -1.40 -10.86
C GLU A 40 9.59 -1.42 -11.59
N ALA A 41 10.53 -0.54 -11.21
CA ALA A 41 11.88 -0.51 -11.76
C ALA A 41 12.71 -1.76 -11.39
N LYS A 42 12.58 -2.26 -10.16
CA LYS A 42 13.36 -3.41 -9.67
C LYS A 42 12.83 -4.75 -10.14
N LEU A 43 11.51 -4.92 -10.16
CA LEU A 43 10.86 -6.20 -10.51
C LEU A 43 10.47 -6.28 -11.99
N GLY A 44 10.42 -5.14 -12.70
CA GLY A 44 9.95 -5.07 -14.08
C GLY A 44 8.46 -5.45 -14.22
N ARG A 45 7.67 -5.21 -13.17
CA ARG A 45 6.26 -5.64 -13.05
C ARG A 45 5.43 -4.53 -12.43
N ARG A 46 4.17 -4.45 -12.84
CA ARG A 46 3.26 -3.40 -12.38
C ARG A 46 2.88 -3.60 -10.91
N ILE A 47 2.90 -2.51 -10.15
CA ILE A 47 2.46 -2.49 -8.75
C ILE A 47 1.22 -1.59 -8.65
N ARG A 48 0.18 -2.03 -7.94
CA ARG A 48 -1.01 -1.23 -7.63
C ARG A 48 -0.95 -0.73 -6.20
N ILE A 49 -1.31 0.54 -6.00
CA ILE A 49 -1.54 1.10 -4.66
C ILE A 49 -3.01 0.89 -4.34
N GLU A 50 -3.30 0.24 -3.22
CA GLU A 50 -4.65 0.02 -2.72
C GLU A 50 -4.81 0.68 -1.34
N LYS A 51 -5.93 1.36 -1.15
CA LYS A 51 -6.28 1.99 0.13
C LYS A 51 -7.23 1.06 0.86
N VAL A 52 -6.76 0.50 1.96
CA VAL A 52 -7.47 -0.48 2.77
C VAL A 52 -7.93 0.22 4.04
N PHE A 53 -9.22 0.10 4.32
CA PHE A 53 -9.82 0.53 5.57
C PHE A 53 -9.91 -0.70 6.49
N ASP A 54 -9.47 -0.54 7.73
CA ASP A 54 -9.37 -1.61 8.73
C ASP A 54 -10.58 -1.42 9.68
N PRO A 55 -11.59 -2.31 9.64
CA PRO A 55 -12.89 -2.09 10.28
C PRO A 55 -12.85 -2.01 11.82
#